data_AF-A0A2N1M8J5-F1
#
_entry.id   AF-A0A2N1M8J5-F1
#
_cell.length_a   1.000
_cell.length_b   1.000
_cell.length_c   1.000
_cell.angle_alpha   90.00
_cell.angle_beta   90.00
_cell.angle_gamma   90.00
#
_symmetry.space_group_name_H-M   'P 1'
#
loop_
_entity.id
_entity.type
_entity.pdbx_description
1 polymer ?
#
loop_
_entity_poly.entity_id
_entity_poly.type
_entity_poly.pdbx_seq_one_letter_code
_entity_poly.pdbx_strand_id
1 'polypeptide(L)'
;MSFNQAYSELLAILPASLKREAWVRLTTRKRKPLSISEASGINPEVESFLQHEAQRYQKNLLHHRRMRRIKDWFTLTVNQTHMAESKEMQNAIDGELALLQKRLLEHNRVTFGQLMQNMTKTHEKQIEANRESRCNPRYRDDHVTGRIIS
;
A
#
# COMPACT_ATOMS: atom_id res chain seq x y z
N MET A 1 -28.33 -45.08 13.31
CA MET A 1 -28.77 -44.62 11.97
C MET A 1 -27.58 -44.65 11.04
N SER A 2 -27.32 -45.79 10.40
CA SER A 2 -26.16 -46.01 9.54
C SER A 2 -26.62 -46.52 8.19
N PHE A 3 -26.05 -45.97 7.13
CA PHE A 3 -26.14 -46.55 5.80
C PHE A 3 -25.43 -47.90 5.77
N ASN A 4 -25.83 -48.74 4.83
CA ASN A 4 -25.18 -50.02 4.58
C ASN A 4 -23.72 -49.83 4.13
N GLN A 5 -22.85 -50.78 4.48
CA GLN A 5 -21.45 -50.79 4.06
C GLN A 5 -21.28 -50.91 2.54
N ALA A 6 -22.26 -51.45 1.83
CA ALA A 6 -22.29 -51.49 0.36
C ALA A 6 -22.12 -50.10 -0.29
N TYR A 7 -22.51 -49.03 0.40
CA TYR A 7 -22.39 -47.65 -0.09
C TYR A 7 -21.10 -46.94 0.36
N SER A 8 -20.15 -47.67 0.96
CA SER A 8 -18.93 -47.10 1.54
C SER A 8 -18.16 -46.20 0.58
N GLU A 9 -18.05 -46.55 -0.70
CA GLU A 9 -17.38 -45.75 -1.72
C GLU A 9 -18.05 -44.39 -1.94
N LEU A 10 -19.38 -44.38 -2.09
CA LEU A 10 -20.17 -43.14 -2.26
C LEU A 10 -20.11 -42.28 -0.99
N LEU A 11 -20.18 -42.92 0.17
CA LEU A 11 -20.09 -42.25 1.46
C LEU A 11 -18.68 -41.69 1.70
N ALA A 12 -17.61 -42.29 1.16
CA ALA A 12 -16.26 -41.74 1.31
C ALA A 12 -16.12 -40.36 0.63
N ILE A 13 -16.87 -40.11 -0.44
CA ILE A 13 -16.88 -38.82 -1.17
C ILE A 13 -17.60 -37.72 -0.37
N LEU A 14 -18.62 -38.11 0.39
CA LEU A 14 -19.51 -37.16 1.07
C LEU A 14 -18.96 -36.73 2.44
N PRO A 15 -19.02 -35.43 2.80
CA PRO A 15 -18.75 -34.96 4.15
C PRO A 15 -19.85 -35.43 5.14
N ALA A 16 -19.48 -35.53 6.42
CA ALA A 16 -20.36 -36.05 7.46
C ALA A 16 -21.68 -35.27 7.63
N SER A 17 -21.70 -33.96 7.34
CA SER A 17 -22.93 -33.15 7.32
C SER A 17 -23.91 -33.65 6.26
N LEU A 18 -23.44 -33.86 5.03
CA LEU A 18 -24.28 -34.32 3.92
C LEU A 18 -24.76 -35.76 4.12
N LYS A 19 -23.97 -36.63 4.75
CA LYS A 19 -24.44 -37.99 5.12
C LYS A 19 -25.63 -37.93 6.07
N ARG A 20 -25.54 -37.11 7.11
CA ARG A 20 -26.64 -36.94 8.09
C ARG A 20 -27.87 -36.34 7.42
N GLU A 21 -27.68 -35.32 6.58
CA GLU A 21 -28.77 -34.70 5.85
C GLU A 21 -29.44 -35.67 4.86
N ALA A 22 -28.65 -36.44 4.11
CA ALA A 22 -29.15 -37.48 3.20
C ALA A 22 -30.00 -38.51 3.94
N TRP A 23 -29.55 -38.96 5.12
CA TRP A 23 -30.30 -39.90 5.95
C TRP A 23 -31.66 -39.34 6.35
N VAL A 24 -31.71 -38.10 6.82
CA VAL A 24 -32.96 -37.42 7.16
C VAL A 24 -33.85 -37.30 5.93
N ARG A 25 -33.33 -36.84 4.80
CA ARG A 25 -34.11 -36.71 3.55
C ARG A 25 -34.73 -38.02 3.10
N LEU A 26 -33.99 -39.14 3.17
CA LEU A 26 -34.49 -40.45 2.75
C LEU A 26 -35.59 -40.98 3.68
N THR A 27 -35.45 -40.75 4.98
CA THR A 27 -36.38 -41.28 6.01
C THR A 27 -37.57 -40.35 6.28
N THR A 28 -37.48 -39.06 5.96
CA THR A 28 -38.53 -38.07 6.23
C THR A 28 -39.06 -37.36 5.00
N ARG A 29 -38.75 -37.82 3.77
CA ARG A 29 -39.27 -37.22 2.53
C ARG A 29 -40.80 -37.27 2.48
N LYS A 30 -41.39 -36.22 1.89
CA LYS A 30 -42.85 -36.06 1.76
C LYS A 30 -43.55 -37.19 0.97
N ARG A 31 -42.84 -37.85 0.05
CA ARG A 31 -43.38 -38.96 -0.76
C ARG A 31 -42.56 -40.21 -0.51
N LYS A 32 -43.23 -41.28 -0.08
CA LYS A 32 -42.63 -42.60 0.17
C LYS A 32 -41.40 -42.55 1.09
N PRO A 33 -41.50 -41.99 2.31
CA PRO A 33 -40.38 -42.05 3.25
C PRO A 33 -39.91 -43.50 3.41
N LEU A 34 -38.60 -43.72 3.34
CA LEU A 34 -38.04 -45.05 3.58
C LEU A 34 -38.09 -45.33 5.08
N SER A 35 -38.49 -46.54 5.43
CA SER A 35 -38.32 -47.03 6.79
C SER A 35 -36.82 -47.08 7.16
N ILE A 36 -36.53 -47.07 8.46
CA ILE A 36 -35.15 -47.16 8.93
C ILE A 36 -34.47 -48.43 8.40
N SER A 37 -35.19 -49.56 8.35
CA SER A 37 -34.69 -50.82 7.81
C SER A 37 -34.36 -50.72 6.33
N GLU A 38 -35.24 -50.14 5.51
CA GLU A 38 -35.00 -49.97 4.07
C GLU A 38 -33.86 -49.01 3.78
N ALA A 39 -33.73 -47.93 4.56
CA ALA A 39 -32.65 -46.96 4.43
C ALA A 39 -31.28 -47.51 4.90
N SER A 40 -31.30 -48.41 5.90
CA SER A 40 -30.10 -49.10 6.40
C SER A 40 -29.70 -50.33 5.57
N GLY A 41 -30.65 -50.87 4.80
CA GLY A 41 -30.48 -52.03 3.93
C GLY A 41 -29.86 -51.68 2.58
N ILE A 42 -29.72 -52.70 1.73
CA ILE A 42 -29.31 -52.52 0.34
C ILE A 42 -30.58 -52.22 -0.47
N ASN A 43 -30.79 -50.94 -0.77
CA ASN A 43 -31.90 -50.44 -1.55
C ASN A 43 -31.38 -49.59 -2.74
N PRO A 44 -31.70 -49.93 -4.00
CA PRO A 44 -31.23 -49.19 -5.17
C PRO A 44 -31.66 -47.71 -5.18
N GLU A 45 -32.77 -47.37 -4.52
CA GLU A 45 -33.21 -45.98 -4.40
C GLU A 45 -32.28 -45.15 -3.51
N VAL A 46 -31.75 -45.76 -2.43
CA VAL A 46 -30.74 -45.14 -1.56
C VAL A 46 -29.44 -44.96 -2.34
N GLU A 47 -29.03 -45.97 -3.10
CA GLU A 47 -27.83 -45.91 -3.92
C GLU A 47 -27.88 -44.78 -4.95
N SER A 48 -28.96 -44.72 -5.74
CA SER A 48 -29.16 -43.67 -6.76
C SER A 48 -29.15 -42.28 -6.14
N PHE A 49 -29.78 -42.12 -4.98
CA PHE A 49 -29.78 -40.86 -4.24
C PHE A 49 -28.38 -40.46 -3.78
N LEU A 50 -27.62 -41.38 -3.19
CA LEU A 50 -26.25 -41.13 -2.74
C LEU A 50 -25.30 -40.84 -3.91
N GLN A 51 -25.46 -41.52 -5.05
CA GLN A 51 -24.72 -41.22 -6.28
C GLN A 51 -24.98 -39.79 -6.75
N HIS A 52 -26.25 -39.36 -6.77
CA HIS A 52 -26.62 -38.00 -7.16
C HIS A 52 -25.99 -36.95 -6.23
N GLU A 53 -26.10 -37.13 -4.90
CA GLU A 53 -25.52 -36.19 -3.94
C GLU A 53 -23.98 -36.17 -4.01
N ALA A 54 -23.32 -37.30 -4.22
CA ALA A 54 -21.87 -37.37 -4.39
C ALA A 54 -21.41 -36.60 -5.63
N GLN A 55 -22.08 -36.82 -6.78
CA GLN A 55 -21.81 -36.09 -8.02
C GLN A 55 -22.06 -34.59 -7.86
N ARG A 56 -23.17 -34.21 -7.23
CA ARG A 56 -23.54 -32.81 -6.96
C ARG A 56 -22.50 -32.13 -6.08
N TYR A 57 -22.07 -32.79 -5.00
CA TYR A 57 -21.05 -32.28 -4.10
C TYR A 57 -19.72 -32.06 -4.83
N GLN A 58 -19.27 -33.03 -5.62
CA GLN A 58 -18.01 -32.93 -6.36
C GLN A 58 -18.04 -31.82 -7.42
N LYS A 59 -19.15 -31.66 -8.15
CA LYS A 59 -19.35 -30.53 -9.08
C LYS A 59 -19.29 -29.18 -8.36
N ASN A 60 -19.97 -29.05 -7.22
CA ASN A 60 -19.93 -27.83 -6.42
C ASN A 60 -18.53 -27.55 -5.88
N LEU A 61 -17.80 -28.57 -5.44
CA LEU A 61 -16.43 -28.43 -4.95
C LEU A 61 -15.50 -27.89 -6.04
N LEU A 62 -15.59 -28.42 -7.26
CA LEU A 62 -14.83 -27.94 -8.42
C LEU A 62 -15.19 -26.50 -8.77
N HIS A 63 -16.49 -26.17 -8.74
CA HIS A 63 -16.97 -24.81 -8.98
C HIS A 63 -16.43 -23.83 -7.94
N HIS A 64 -16.53 -24.16 -6.65
CA HIS A 64 -15.99 -23.33 -5.57
C HIS A 64 -14.47 -23.15 -5.68
N ARG A 65 -13.72 -24.20 -6.04
CA ARG A 65 -12.27 -24.08 -6.30
C ARG A 65 -11.98 -23.15 -7.47
N ARG A 66 -12.74 -23.23 -8.56
CA ARG A 66 -12.59 -22.34 -9.73
C ARG A 66 -12.88 -20.89 -9.36
N MET A 67 -13.99 -20.64 -8.67
CA MET A 67 -14.39 -19.29 -8.26
C MET A 67 -13.41 -18.67 -7.26
N ARG A 68 -12.86 -19.47 -6.34
CA ARG A 68 -11.81 -19.02 -5.43
C ARG A 68 -10.57 -18.55 -6.20
N ARG A 69 -10.07 -19.36 -7.14
CA ARG A 69 -8.92 -18.97 -7.99
C ARG A 69 -9.15 -17.67 -8.76
N ILE A 70 -10.36 -17.49 -9.30
CA ILE A 70 -10.72 -16.25 -10.02
C ILE A 70 -10.69 -15.06 -9.05
N LYS A 71 -11.32 -15.20 -7.88
CA LYS A 71 -11.32 -14.15 -6.85
C LYS A 71 -9.90 -13.78 -6.42
N ASP A 72 -9.07 -14.77 -6.14
CA ASP A 72 -7.68 -14.58 -5.70
C ASP A 72 -6.85 -13.87 -6.78
N TRP A 73 -7.01 -14.28 -8.05
CA TRP A 73 -6.39 -13.60 -9.20
C TRP A 73 -6.79 -12.13 -9.26
N PHE A 74 -8.09 -11.82 -9.24
CA PHE A 74 -8.58 -10.43 -9.26
C PHE A 74 -7.99 -9.60 -8.11
N THR A 75 -7.95 -10.15 -6.89
CA THR A 75 -7.36 -9.43 -5.75
C THR A 75 -5.86 -9.19 -5.91
N LEU A 76 -5.11 -10.16 -6.43
CA LEU A 76 -3.68 -10.03 -6.64
C LEU A 76 -3.37 -8.98 -7.70
N THR A 77 -4.09 -8.99 -8.83
CA THR A 77 -3.91 -8.01 -9.90
C THR A 77 -4.21 -6.60 -9.43
N VAL A 78 -5.34 -6.37 -8.75
CA VAL A 78 -5.71 -5.04 -8.25
C VAL A 78 -4.67 -4.52 -7.25
N ASN A 79 -4.20 -5.38 -6.34
CA ASN A 79 -3.18 -4.99 -5.37
C ASN A 79 -1.85 -4.65 -6.06
N GLN A 80 -1.43 -5.43 -7.06
CA GLN A 80 -0.20 -5.14 -7.82
C GLN A 80 -0.30 -3.81 -8.57
N THR A 81 -1.43 -3.53 -9.22
CA THR A 81 -1.65 -2.27 -9.93
C THR A 81 -1.61 -1.08 -8.98
N HIS A 82 -2.32 -1.15 -7.85
CA HIS A 82 -2.33 -0.07 -6.86
C HIS A 82 -0.92 0.20 -6.29
N MET A 83 -0.13 -0.85 -6.07
CA MET A 83 1.26 -0.68 -5.60
C MET A 83 2.17 -0.06 -6.68
N ALA A 84 1.96 -0.39 -7.95
CA ALA A 84 2.70 0.21 -9.06
C ALA A 84 2.37 1.71 -9.20
N GLU A 85 1.08 2.06 -9.23
CA GLU A 85 0.61 3.45 -9.30
C GLU A 85 1.10 4.28 -8.10
N SER A 86 1.03 3.72 -6.89
CA SER A 86 1.54 4.37 -5.69
C SER A 86 3.05 4.63 -5.74
N LYS A 87 3.82 3.69 -6.30
CA LYS A 87 5.28 3.83 -6.45
C LYS A 87 5.62 4.89 -7.51
N GLU A 88 4.88 4.96 -8.61
CA GLU A 88 5.06 5.99 -9.62
C GLU A 88 4.79 7.38 -9.07
N MET A 89 3.70 7.56 -8.31
CA MET A 89 3.42 8.83 -7.63
C MET A 89 4.52 9.23 -6.66
N GLN A 90 5.04 8.29 -5.85
CA GLN A 90 6.13 8.59 -4.92
C GLN A 90 7.39 9.04 -5.66
N ASN A 91 7.77 8.34 -6.73
CA ASN A 91 8.94 8.71 -7.53
C ASN A 91 8.78 10.10 -8.18
N ALA A 92 7.56 10.46 -8.61
CA ALA A 92 7.28 11.79 -9.16
C ALA A 92 7.44 12.88 -8.09
N ILE A 93 6.89 12.66 -6.89
CA ILE A 93 7.05 13.57 -5.75
C ILE A 93 8.52 13.76 -5.40
N ASP A 94 9.29 12.67 -5.30
CA ASP A 94 10.71 12.72 -4.97
C ASP A 94 11.51 13.49 -6.03
N GLY A 95 11.17 13.30 -7.31
CA GLY A 95 11.76 14.03 -8.42
C GLY A 95 11.48 15.54 -8.38
N GLU A 96 10.24 15.94 -8.12
CA GLU A 96 9.89 17.35 -7.96
C GLU A 96 10.56 17.97 -6.73
N LEU A 97 10.59 17.26 -5.60
CA LEU A 97 11.23 17.73 -4.38
C LEU A 97 12.73 17.97 -4.59
N ALA A 98 13.43 17.04 -5.26
CA ALA A 98 14.84 17.19 -5.58
C ALA A 98 15.10 18.42 -6.48
N LEU A 99 14.21 18.66 -7.45
CA LEU A 99 14.30 19.80 -8.36
C LEU A 99 14.05 21.13 -7.62
N LEU A 100 13.09 21.18 -6.71
CA LEU A 100 12.83 22.34 -5.87
C LEU A 100 14.00 22.65 -4.93
N GLN A 101 14.57 21.62 -4.28
CA GLN A 101 15.75 21.77 -3.43
C GLN A 101 16.92 22.36 -4.22
N LYS A 102 17.18 21.88 -5.44
CA LYS A 102 18.23 22.41 -6.31
C LYS A 102 18.01 23.88 -6.65
N ARG A 103 16.77 24.26 -7.01
CA ARG A 103 16.42 25.65 -7.31
C ARG A 103 16.59 26.56 -6.11
N LEU A 104 16.18 26.13 -4.93
CA LEU A 104 16.31 26.90 -3.70
C LEU A 104 17.79 27.12 -3.34
N LEU A 105 18.62 26.08 -3.45
CA LEU A 105 20.06 26.19 -3.23
C LEU A 105 20.71 27.17 -4.21
N GLU A 106 20.34 27.09 -5.50
CA GLU A 106 20.88 27.99 -6.51
C GLU A 106 20.43 29.44 -6.28
N HIS A 107 19.16 29.65 -5.95
CA HIS A 107 18.65 30.98 -5.61
C HIS A 107 19.40 31.57 -4.42
N ASN A 108 19.57 30.80 -3.34
CA ASN A 108 20.32 31.24 -2.17
C ASN A 108 21.78 31.53 -2.53
N ARG A 109 22.45 30.67 -3.31
CA ARG A 109 23.83 30.89 -3.77
C ARG A 109 23.98 32.24 -4.47
N VAL A 110 23.08 32.55 -5.39
CA VAL A 110 23.11 33.80 -6.16
C VAL A 110 22.79 35.01 -5.26
N THR A 111 21.70 34.95 -4.50
CA THR A 111 21.23 36.08 -3.69
C THR A 111 22.18 36.39 -2.54
N PHE A 112 22.63 35.39 -1.77
CA PHE A 112 23.62 35.59 -0.71
C PHE A 112 24.98 36.01 -1.27
N GLY A 113 25.41 35.43 -2.40
CA GLY A 113 26.64 35.84 -3.06
C GLY A 113 26.64 37.31 -3.43
N GLN A 114 25.54 37.79 -4.02
CA GLN A 114 25.36 39.20 -4.36
C GLN A 114 25.34 40.11 -3.12
N LEU A 115 24.66 39.68 -2.05
CA LEU A 115 24.62 40.40 -0.79
C LEU A 115 26.02 40.57 -0.19
N MET A 116 26.81 39.48 -0.11
CA MET A 116 28.17 39.51 0.42
C MET A 116 29.06 40.46 -0.38
N GLN A 117 28.99 40.41 -1.72
CA GLN A 117 29.75 41.32 -2.58
C GLN A 117 29.36 42.79 -2.36
N ASN A 118 28.06 43.07 -2.24
CA ASN A 118 27.57 44.43 -2.00
C ASN A 118 28.04 44.96 -0.64
N MET A 119 27.99 44.14 0.42
CA MET A 119 28.49 44.51 1.74
C MET A 119 29.99 44.81 1.72
N THR A 120 30.80 43.96 1.07
CA THR A 120 32.25 44.17 0.95
C THR A 120 32.57 45.49 0.25
N LYS A 121 31.92 45.76 -0.89
CA LYS A 121 32.11 47.02 -1.63
C LYS A 121 31.75 48.24 -0.81
N THR A 122 30.65 48.17 -0.04
CA THR A 122 30.23 49.28 0.83
C THR A 122 31.26 49.52 1.94
N HIS A 123 31.76 48.46 2.57
CA HIS A 123 32.77 48.57 3.61
C HIS A 123 34.10 49.14 3.09
N GLU A 124 34.58 48.67 1.93
CA GLU A 124 35.78 49.20 1.28
C GLU A 124 35.65 50.69 0.96
N LYS A 125 34.51 51.13 0.41
CA LYS A 125 34.24 52.56 0.16
C LYS A 125 34.30 53.38 1.44
N GLN A 126 33.78 52.84 2.54
CA GLN A 126 33.78 53.55 3.83
C GLN A 126 35.19 53.63 4.44
N ILE A 127 36.03 52.61 4.27
CA ILE A 127 37.45 52.66 4.63
C ILE A 127 38.16 53.76 3.84
N GLU A 128 37.93 53.83 2.52
CA GLU A 128 38.60 54.81 1.68
C GLU A 128 38.19 56.25 2.01
N ALA A 129 36.89 56.50 2.18
CA ALA A 129 36.39 57.81 2.64
C ALA A 129 36.99 58.22 4.01
N ASN A 130 37.15 57.27 4.92
CA ASN A 130 37.78 57.51 6.22
C ASN A 130 39.28 57.80 6.09
N ARG A 131 39.99 57.14 5.16
CA ARG A 131 41.41 57.42 4.86
C ARG A 131 41.59 58.81 4.28
N GLU A 132 40.78 59.19 3.28
CA GLU A 132 40.80 60.52 2.67
C GLU A 132 40.54 61.62 3.71
N SER A 133 39.57 61.40 4.60
CA SER A 133 39.25 62.34 5.69
C SER A 133 40.42 62.54 6.66
N ARG A 134 41.20 61.48 6.95
CA ARG A 134 42.41 61.56 7.80
C ARG A 134 43.62 62.19 7.10
N CYS A 135 43.69 62.09 5.78
CA CYS A 135 44.75 62.71 4.97
C CYS A 135 44.44 64.16 4.58
N ASN A 136 43.26 64.70 4.94
CA ASN A 136 42.91 66.09 4.71
C ASN A 136 43.73 67.02 5.65
N PRO A 137 44.53 67.97 5.13
CA PRO A 137 45.44 68.79 5.93
C PRO A 137 44.78 69.62 7.04
N ARG A 138 43.46 69.88 6.94
CA ARG A 138 42.73 70.74 7.90
C ARG A 138 42.70 70.23 9.35
N TYR A 139 43.02 68.96 9.60
CA TYR A 139 43.15 68.42 10.98
C TYR A 139 44.59 68.41 11.49
N ARG A 140 45.57 68.77 10.66
CA ARG A 140 47.00 68.79 11.06
C ARG A 140 47.45 70.17 11.55
N ASP A 141 46.68 71.23 11.26
CA ASP A 141 47.06 72.61 11.60
C ASP A 141 46.59 73.07 13.00
N ASP A 142 45.58 72.42 13.60
CA ASP A 142 45.03 72.85 14.90
C ASP A 142 45.90 72.48 16.11
N HIS A 143 46.97 71.70 15.92
CA HIS A 143 47.89 71.30 17.00
C HIS A 143 49.29 71.93 16.92
N VAL A 144 49.57 72.84 15.97
CA VAL A 144 50.93 73.42 15.80
C VAL A 144 51.03 74.91 16.20
N THR A 145 49.93 75.62 16.48
CA THR A 145 49.99 77.03 16.90
C THR A 145 49.77 77.23 18.40
N GLY A 146 50.61 76.57 19.21
CA GLY A 146 50.93 77.07 20.54
C GLY A 146 51.88 78.27 20.44
N ARG A 147 51.35 79.51 20.35
CA ARG A 147 52.12 80.74 20.57
C ARG A 147 51.44 81.64 21.61
N ILE A 148 51.87 81.42 22.84
CA ILE A 148 52.19 82.37 23.93
C ILE A 148 51.86 83.84 23.61
N ILE A 149 50.88 84.39 24.32
CA ILE A 149 50.74 85.83 24.54
C ILE A 149 51.54 86.16 25.80
N SER A 150 52.55 87.02 25.63
CA SER A 150 53.40 87.56 26.70
C SER A 150 52.72 88.73 27.42
#